data_AF-A0A1W9PCB6-F1
#
_entry.id   AF-A0A1W9PCB6-F1
#
_cell.length_a   1.000
_cell.length_b   1.000
_cell.length_c   1.000
_cell.angle_alpha   90.00
_cell.angle_beta   90.00
_cell.angle_gamma   90.00
#
_symmetry.space_group_name_H-M   'P 1'
#
loop_
_entity.id
_entity.type
_entity.pdbx_description
1 polymer ?
#
loop_
_entity_poly.entity_id
_entity_poly.type
_entity_poly.pdbx_seq_one_letter_code
_entity_poly.pdbx_strand_id
1 'polypeptide(L)'
;LGRTNIILFCTLISALSNIILNLLLIPKYGLAGAAGASAFSLALANILLSGFIFRFSTIHPFSKDYLKPVGITFIISLLLFKLDLNIFLIITLISFLALISIFFTKSVDHEDILLIEALETKVFKQNALSNKLATWCGVK
;
A
#
# COMPACT_ATOMS: atom_id res chain seq x y z
N LEU A 1 -2.62 23.62 -5.89
CA LEU A 1 -1.54 23.69 -4.88
C LEU A 1 -1.95 24.29 -3.51
N GLY A 2 -3.21 24.65 -3.25
CA GLY A 2 -3.63 25.31 -1.98
C GLY A 2 -4.10 24.42 -0.82
N ARG A 3 -3.54 23.21 -0.62
CA ARG A 3 -4.03 22.26 0.41
C ARG A 3 -2.99 21.89 1.49
N THR A 4 -1.94 22.70 1.64
CA THR A 4 -0.89 22.50 2.65
C THR A 4 -1.46 22.39 4.06
N ASN A 5 -2.55 23.12 4.38
CA ASN A 5 -3.19 23.08 5.69
C ASN A 5 -3.74 21.68 6.04
N ILE A 6 -4.25 20.93 5.05
CA ILE A 6 -4.75 19.57 5.25
C ILE A 6 -3.59 18.62 5.52
N ILE A 7 -2.51 18.75 4.74
CA ILE A 7 -1.30 17.94 4.91
C ILE A 7 -0.70 18.21 6.29
N LEU A 8 -0.56 19.47 6.70
CA LEU A 8 -0.08 19.88 8.02
C LEU A 8 -0.93 19.29 9.14
N PHE A 9 -2.26 19.33 9.03
CA PHE A 9 -3.15 18.76 10.03
C PHE A 9 -3.00 17.24 10.14
N CYS A 10 -2.92 16.52 9.02
CA CYS A 10 -2.67 15.07 8.99
C CYS A 10 -1.29 14.73 9.59
N THR A 11 -0.25 15.49 9.25
CA THR A 11 1.10 15.30 9.78
C THR A 11 1.15 15.56 11.27
N LEU A 12 0.46 16.59 11.78
CA LEU A 12 0.37 16.88 13.21
C LEU A 12 -0.31 15.74 13.97
N ILE A 13 -1.45 15.24 13.49
CA ILE A 13 -2.15 14.11 14.11
C ILE A 13 -1.26 12.87 14.14
N SER A 14 -0.60 12.56 13.03
CA SER A 14 0.30 11.42 12.94
C SER A 14 1.49 11.56 13.89
N ALA A 15 2.11 12.75 13.97
CA ALA A 15 3.24 13.01 14.85
C ALA A 15 2.85 12.87 16.34
N LEU A 16 1.70 13.43 16.73
CA LEU A 16 1.18 13.29 18.09
C LEU A 16 0.87 11.84 18.43
N SER A 17 0.23 11.11 17.51
CA SER A 17 -0.01 9.68 17.65
C SER A 17 1.30 8.93 17.86
N ASN A 18 2.34 9.22 17.06
CA ASN A 18 3.66 8.59 17.17
C ASN A 18 4.29 8.80 18.56
N ILE A 19 4.23 10.02 19.08
CA ILE A 19 4.76 10.33 20.40
C ILE A 19 3.98 9.57 21.49
N ILE A 20 2.65 9.62 21.45
CA ILE A 20 1.79 8.94 22.45
C ILE A 20 2.00 7.43 22.42
N LEU A 21 2.01 6.82 21.24
CA LEU A 21 2.24 5.39 21.09
C LEU A 21 3.65 5.00 21.52
N ASN A 22 4.69 5.76 21.17
CA ASN A 22 6.04 5.47 21.66
C ASN A 22 6.12 5.50 23.19
N LEU A 23 5.50 6.49 23.83
CA LEU A 23 5.47 6.59 25.29
C LEU A 23 4.74 5.41 25.96
N LEU A 24 3.73 4.83 25.31
CA LEU A 24 2.96 3.71 25.84
C LEU A 24 3.58 2.33 25.51
N LEU A 25 4.12 2.18 24.29
CA LEU A 25 4.56 0.90 23.75
C LEU A 25 6.04 0.63 24.05
N ILE A 26 6.93 1.63 24.08
CA ILE A 26 8.35 1.40 24.37
C ILE A 26 8.55 0.81 25.77
N PRO A 27 7.90 1.30 26.85
CA PRO A 27 8.08 0.72 28.17
C PRO A 27 7.63 -0.74 28.28
N LYS A 28 6.66 -1.15 27.46
CA LYS A 28 6.08 -2.51 27.48
C LYS A 28 6.75 -3.46 26.49
N TYR A 29 7.19 -2.97 25.34
CA TYR A 29 7.62 -3.77 24.19
C TYR A 29 9.01 -3.38 23.64
N GLY A 30 9.71 -2.42 24.27
CA GLY A 30 11.06 -1.98 23.89
C GLY A 30 11.15 -1.52 22.42
N LEU A 31 12.18 -2.00 21.71
CA LEU A 31 12.43 -1.72 20.29
C LEU A 31 11.26 -2.14 19.38
N ALA A 32 10.60 -3.25 19.67
CA ALA A 32 9.43 -3.69 18.90
C ALA A 32 8.26 -2.71 19.07
N GLY A 33 8.11 -2.12 20.26
CA GLY A 33 7.15 -1.07 20.54
C GLY A 33 7.39 0.19 19.72
N ALA A 34 8.65 0.62 19.59
CA ALA A 34 9.03 1.78 18.78
C ALA A 34 8.74 1.57 17.28
N ALA A 35 9.07 0.38 16.77
CA ALA A 35 8.78 0.00 15.39
C ALA A 35 7.26 -0.02 15.12
N GLY A 36 6.47 -0.61 16.03
CA GLY A 36 5.02 -0.65 15.95
C GLY A 36 4.37 0.74 16.00
N ALA A 37 4.82 1.60 16.92
CA ALA A 37 4.35 2.98 17.01
C ALA A 37 4.61 3.75 15.71
N SER A 38 5.81 3.64 15.15
CA SER A 38 6.17 4.31 13.90
C SER A 38 5.36 3.81 12.71
N ALA A 39 5.20 2.49 12.58
CA ALA A 39 4.40 1.88 11.52
C ALA A 39 2.93 2.31 11.60
N PHE A 40 2.35 2.33 12.80
CA PHE A 40 0.97 2.77 13.02
C PHE A 40 0.78 4.25 12.67
N SER A 41 1.72 5.10 13.09
CA SER A 41 1.68 6.54 12.83
C SER A 41 1.73 6.85 11.34
N LEU A 42 2.58 6.13 10.61
CA LEU A 42 2.73 6.27 9.17
C LEU A 42 1.48 5.78 8.44
N ALA A 43 0.91 4.64 8.85
CA ALA A 43 -0.36 4.17 8.32
C ALA A 43 -1.49 5.18 8.55
N LEU A 44 -1.58 5.73 9.77
CA LEU A 44 -2.57 6.74 10.13
C LEU A 44 -2.45 8.01 9.28
N ALA A 45 -1.23 8.51 9.06
CA ALA A 45 -0.99 9.68 8.19
C ALA A 45 -1.51 9.45 6.77
N ASN A 46 -1.20 8.29 6.20
CA ASN A 46 -1.59 7.94 4.84
C ASN A 46 -3.10 7.72 4.71
N ILE A 47 -3.74 7.10 5.71
CA ILE A 47 -5.20 6.91 5.73
C ILE A 47 -5.90 8.26 5.82
N LEU A 48 -5.45 9.16 6.71
CA LEU A 48 -6.04 10.50 6.83
C LEU A 48 -5.86 11.30 5.53
N LEU A 49 -4.65 11.30 4.98
CA LEU A 49 -4.36 12.01 3.72
C LEU A 49 -5.20 11.46 2.56
N SER A 50 -5.28 10.13 2.43
CA SER A 50 -6.10 9.45 1.41
C SER A 50 -7.59 9.76 1.59
N GLY A 51 -8.11 9.73 2.82
CA GLY A 51 -9.51 10.08 3.13
C GLY A 51 -9.84 11.54 2.81
N PHE A 52 -8.93 12.47 3.11
CA PHE A 52 -9.10 13.86 2.71
C PHE A 52 -9.05 14.01 1.18
N ILE A 53 -8.10 13.38 0.49
CA ILE A 53 -8.02 13.42 -0.99
C ILE A 53 -9.31 12.85 -1.60
N PHE A 54 -9.84 11.74 -1.08
CA PHE A 54 -11.09 11.14 -1.53
C PHE A 54 -12.30 12.06 -1.41
N ARG A 55 -12.32 12.93 -0.40
CA ARG A 55 -13.42 13.90 -0.24
C ARG A 55 -13.41 15.00 -1.30
N PHE A 56 -12.28 15.21 -1.97
CA PHE A 56 -12.07 16.32 -2.89
C PHE A 56 -11.79 15.92 -4.34
N SER A 57 -11.38 14.67 -4.56
CA SER A 57 -11.19 14.07 -5.86
C SER A 57 -12.22 12.96 -6.00
N THR A 58 -13.07 13.02 -7.02
CA THR A 58 -14.02 11.96 -7.43
C THR A 58 -13.32 10.70 -7.96
N ILE A 59 -12.06 10.48 -7.55
CA ILE A 59 -11.21 9.36 -7.90
C ILE A 59 -11.14 8.51 -6.64
N HIS A 60 -11.62 7.28 -6.73
CA HIS A 60 -11.67 6.37 -5.59
C HIS A 60 -10.25 5.82 -5.36
N PRO A 61 -9.53 6.20 -4.27
CA PRO A 61 -8.14 5.77 -4.07
C PRO A 61 -8.02 4.27 -3.71
N PHE A 62 -9.15 3.60 -3.50
CA PHE A 62 -9.26 2.16 -3.33
C PHE A 62 -10.24 1.64 -4.38
N SER A 63 -9.77 1.50 -5.62
CA SER A 63 -10.47 0.64 -6.57
C SER A 63 -10.67 -0.74 -5.91
N LYS A 64 -11.84 -1.37 -6.13
CA LYS A 64 -12.14 -2.71 -5.59
C LYS A 64 -11.04 -3.73 -5.93
N ASP A 65 -10.28 -3.45 -6.98
CA ASP A 65 -9.16 -4.27 -7.42
C ASP A 65 -7.96 -4.23 -6.47
N TYR A 66 -7.74 -3.15 -5.70
CA TYR A 66 -6.71 -3.09 -4.65
C TYR A 66 -7.11 -3.79 -3.34
N LEU A 67 -8.41 -3.94 -3.08
CA LEU A 67 -8.90 -4.63 -1.88
C LEU A 67 -8.78 -6.15 -1.98
N LYS A 68 -8.88 -6.69 -3.21
CA LYS A 68 -8.73 -8.13 -3.49
C LYS A 68 -7.36 -8.69 -3.03
N PRO A 69 -6.19 -8.13 -3.42
CA PRO A 69 -4.89 -8.67 -3.01
C PRO A 69 -4.64 -8.47 -1.51
N VAL A 70 -5.08 -7.35 -0.92
CA VAL A 70 -4.96 -7.09 0.52
C VAL A 70 -5.73 -8.12 1.34
N GLY A 71 -6.95 -8.47 0.94
CA GLY A 71 -7.74 -9.51 1.61
C GLY A 71 -7.06 -10.88 1.55
N ILE A 72 -6.58 -11.29 0.38
CA ILE A 72 -5.91 -12.59 0.18
C ILE A 72 -4.64 -12.67 1.02
N THR A 73 -3.79 -11.64 0.96
CA THR A 73 -2.54 -11.60 1.74
C THR A 73 -2.78 -11.58 3.24
N PHE A 74 -3.81 -10.88 3.72
CA PHE A 74 -4.18 -10.86 5.14
C PHE A 74 -4.62 -12.25 5.63
N ILE A 75 -5.45 -12.95 4.86
CA ILE A 75 -5.91 -14.31 5.21
C ILE A 75 -4.74 -15.29 5.26
N ILE A 76 -3.84 -15.25 4.27
CA ILE A 76 -2.65 -16.11 4.23
C ILE A 76 -1.71 -15.80 5.40
N SER A 77 -1.51 -14.53 5.73
CA SER A 77 -0.69 -14.12 6.87
C SER A 77 -1.25 -14.63 8.19
N LEU A 78 -2.57 -14.59 8.39
CA LEU A 78 -3.23 -15.11 9.59
C LEU A 78 -3.11 -16.63 9.72
N LEU A 79 -3.10 -17.34 8.57
CA LEU A 79 -2.90 -18.78 8.52
C LEU A 79 -1.45 -19.16 8.87
N LEU A 80 -0.47 -18.39 8.37
CA LEU A 80 0.95 -18.61 8.64
C LEU A 80 1.36 -18.26 10.07
N PHE A 81 0.67 -17.33 10.74
CA PHE A 81 0.94 -16.97 12.12
C PHE A 81 0.72 -18.13 13.11
N LYS A 82 -0.11 -19.12 12.75
CA LYS A 82 -0.33 -20.33 13.56
C LYS A 82 0.78 -21.36 13.42
N LEU A 83 1.72 -21.16 12.50
CA LEU A 83 2.82 -22.08 12.26
C LEU A 83 4.05 -21.58 13.03
N ASP A 84 4.67 -22.44 13.84
CA ASP A 84 5.93 -22.16 14.56
C ASP A 84 7.13 -22.10 13.58
N LEU A 85 7.07 -21.17 12.62
CA LEU A 85 8.11 -20.92 11.65
C LEU A 85 9.05 -19.81 12.14
N ASN A 86 10.28 -19.84 11.63
CA ASN A 86 11.22 -18.76 11.85
C ASN A 86 10.66 -17.43 11.29
N ILE A 87 10.72 -16.37 12.10
CA ILE A 87 10.25 -15.02 11.75
C ILE A 87 10.85 -14.49 10.44
N PHE A 88 12.12 -14.79 10.16
CA PHE A 88 12.74 -14.40 8.89
C PHE A 88 12.09 -15.08 7.70
N LEU A 89 11.72 -16.36 7.85
CA LEU A 89 11.07 -17.13 6.81
C LEU A 89 9.65 -16.60 6.58
N ILE A 90 8.91 -16.26 7.64
CA ILE A 90 7.59 -15.64 7.56
C ILE A 90 7.63 -14.31 6.79
N ILE A 91 8.56 -13.40 7.15
CA ILE A 91 8.70 -12.10 6.47
C ILE A 91 9.03 -12.27 4.98
N THR A 92 9.92 -13.21 4.66
CA THR A 92 10.32 -13.50 3.28
C THR A 92 9.14 -14.06 2.48
N LEU A 93 8.39 -15.00 3.08
CA LEU A 93 7.22 -15.62 2.44
C LEU A 93 6.10 -14.60 2.20
N ILE A 94 5.83 -13.73 3.17
CA ILE A 94 4.82 -12.67 3.05
C ILE A 94 5.20 -11.68 1.93
N SER A 95 6.47 -11.26 1.86
CA SER A 95 6.94 -10.38 0.78
C SER A 95 6.79 -11.02 -0.60
N PHE A 96 7.11 -12.31 -0.71
CA PHE A 96 6.99 -13.05 -1.97
C PHE A 96 5.52 -13.26 -2.38
N LEU A 97 4.66 -13.58 -1.43
CA LEU A 97 3.21 -13.71 -1.65
C LEU A 97 2.56 -12.38 -2.04
N ALA A 98 2.99 -11.26 -1.45
CA ALA A 98 2.50 -9.93 -1.83
C ALA A 98 2.84 -9.62 -3.29
N LEU A 99 4.08 -9.91 -3.73
CA LEU A 99 4.49 -9.78 -5.13
C LEU A 99 3.66 -10.66 -6.07
N ILE A 100 3.47 -11.93 -5.73
CA ILE A 100 2.68 -12.87 -6.54
C ILE A 100 1.20 -12.47 -6.60
N SER A 101 0.65 -11.96 -5.50
CA SER A 101 -0.75 -11.55 -5.41
C SER A 101 -1.07 -10.39 -6.35
N ILE A 102 -0.13 -9.46 -6.56
CA ILE A 102 -0.29 -8.36 -7.53
C ILE A 102 -0.47 -8.92 -8.95
N PHE A 103 0.36 -9.91 -9.33
CA PHE A 103 0.21 -10.59 -10.62
C PHE A 103 -1.14 -11.31 -10.71
N PHE A 104 -1.51 -12.12 -9.71
CA PHE A 104 -2.71 -12.94 -9.79
C PHE A 104 -4.01 -12.13 -9.77
N THR A 105 -4.01 -10.95 -9.15
CA THR A 105 -5.22 -10.16 -8.96
C THR A 105 -5.55 -9.24 -10.15
N LYS A 106 -4.68 -9.18 -11.17
CA LYS A 106 -4.82 -8.24 -12.30
C LYS A 106 -5.05 -6.80 -11.80
N SER A 107 -4.36 -6.41 -10.74
CA SER A 107 -4.54 -5.11 -10.07
C SER A 107 -3.85 -3.95 -10.79
N VAL A 108 -3.47 -4.13 -12.05
CA VAL A 108 -2.84 -3.08 -12.87
C VAL A 108 -3.97 -2.20 -13.39
N ASP A 109 -4.04 -0.97 -12.90
CA ASP A 109 -5.11 -0.04 -13.24
C ASP A 109 -4.90 0.55 -14.65
N HIS A 110 -5.94 1.16 -15.22
CA HIS A 110 -5.83 1.87 -16.50
C HIS A 110 -4.72 2.92 -16.47
N GLU A 111 -4.55 3.61 -15.33
CA GLU A 111 -3.52 4.63 -15.12
C GLU A 111 -2.11 4.05 -15.21
N ASP A 112 -1.89 2.85 -14.68
CA ASP A 112 -0.60 2.16 -14.73
C ASP A 112 -0.25 1.78 -16.19
N ILE A 113 -1.23 1.30 -16.95
CA ILE A 113 -1.05 0.96 -18.37
C ILE A 113 -0.71 2.21 -19.18
N LEU A 114 -1.38 3.33 -18.91
CA LEU A 114 -1.10 4.61 -19.58
C LEU A 114 0.30 5.14 -19.26
N LEU A 115 0.76 5.00 -18.00
CA LEU A 115 2.12 5.35 -17.62
C LEU A 115 3.16 4.45 -18.30
N ILE A 116 2.90 3.15 -18.37
CA ILE A 116 3.76 2.19 -19.07
C ILE A 116 3.79 2.50 -20.56
N GLU A 117 2.66 2.79 -21.19
CA GLU A 117 2.59 3.19 -22.60
C GLU A 117 3.40 4.48 -22.83
N ALA A 118 3.21 5.50 -22.00
CA ALA A 118 3.98 6.74 -22.11
C ALA A 118 5.50 6.53 -21.97
N LEU A 119 5.93 5.61 -21.10
CA LEU A 119 7.33 5.21 -20.97
C LEU A 119 7.82 4.40 -22.17
N GLU A 120 7.03 3.44 -22.65
CA GLU A 120 7.37 2.55 -23.77
C GLU A 120 7.49 3.35 -25.07
N THR A 121 6.56 4.26 -25.34
CA THR A 121 6.60 5.16 -26.50
C THR A 121 7.80 6.12 -26.42
N LYS A 122 8.16 6.59 -25.22
CA LYS A 122 9.28 7.53 -25.04
C LYS A 122 10.66 6.86 -25.12
N VAL A 123 10.81 5.65 -24.58
CA VAL A 123 12.10 4.94 -24.50
C VAL A 123 12.30 4.00 -25.69
N PHE A 124 11.28 3.21 -26.02
CA PHE A 124 11.38 2.13 -27.00
C PHE A 124 10.64 2.44 -28.32
N LYS A 125 9.86 3.53 -28.38
CA LYS A 125 9.00 3.89 -29.54
C LYS A 125 8.07 2.76 -30.00
N GLN A 126 7.67 1.89 -29.07
CA GLN A 126 6.73 0.80 -29.30
C GLN A 126 5.72 0.75 -28.16
N ASN A 127 4.58 0.09 -28.39
CA ASN A 127 3.49 -0.04 -27.41
C ASN A 127 3.08 -1.52 -27.28
N ALA A 128 4.03 -2.45 -27.42
CA ALA A 128 3.73 -3.88 -27.50
C ALA A 128 3.46 -4.49 -26.11
N LEU A 129 4.17 -4.01 -25.08
CA LEU A 129 4.03 -4.49 -23.71
C LEU A 129 2.75 -3.94 -23.07
N SER A 130 2.48 -2.64 -23.23
CA SER A 130 1.25 -2.02 -22.74
C SER A 130 -0.01 -2.68 -23.33
N ASN A 131 -0.05 -2.95 -24.63
CA ASN A 131 -1.17 -3.63 -25.27
C ASN A 131 -1.37 -5.08 -24.80
N LYS A 132 -0.28 -5.83 -24.55
CA LYS A 132 -0.38 -7.19 -23.98
C LYS A 132 -0.90 -7.15 -22.54
N LEU A 133 -0.52 -6.15 -21.76
CA LEU A 133 -1.00 -5.97 -20.39
C LEU A 133 -2.47 -5.55 -20.35
N ALA A 134 -2.89 -4.63 -21.20
CA ALA A 134 -4.30 -4.19 -21.31
C ALA A 134 -5.23 -5.36 -21.66
N THR A 135 -4.84 -6.17 -22.66
CA THR A 135 -5.60 -7.36 -23.05
C THR A 135 -5.63 -8.43 -21.97
N TRP A 136 -4.52 -8.64 -21.25
CA TRP A 136 -4.45 -9.61 -20.17
C TRP A 136 -5.25 -9.19 -18.93
N CYS A 137 -5.27 -7.90 -18.58
CA CYS A 137 -6.06 -7.38 -17.48
C CYS A 137 -7.57 -7.26 -17.81
N GLY A 138 -7.96 -7.29 -19.08
CA GLY A 138 -9.36 -7.13 -19.51
C GLY A 138 -9.84 -5.67 -19.45
N VAL A 139 -8.88 -4.75 -19.54
CA VAL A 139 -8.99 -3.32 -19.32
C VAL A 139 -9.02 -2.70 -20.72
N LYS A 140 -10.21 -2.32 -21.20
CA LYS A 140 -10.47 -1.85 -22.58
C LYS A 140 -10.50 -0.33 -22.66
#